data_AF-A0A2V7BM63-F1
#
_entry.id   AF-A0A2V7BM63-F1
#
_cell.length_a   1.000
_cell.length_b   1.000
_cell.length_c   1.000
_cell.angle_alpha   90.00
_cell.angle_beta   90.00
_cell.angle_gamma   90.00
#
_symmetry.space_group_name_H-M   'P 1'
#
loop_
_entity.id
_entity.type
_entity.pdbx_description
1 polymer ?
#
loop_
_entity_poly.entity_id
_entity_poly.type
_entity_poly.pdbx_seq_one_letter_code
_entity_poly.pdbx_strand_id
1 'polypeptide(L)'
;MARRSRDDRVASGVTPDHLLALAFVAGAVGTFGLYLDTAWHRTLGRDTFWSLPHLLMYGSGVAVYASTLAGIVIVTRLGPGDFGGPVLARLGLRLPLGFTIAFAGTLVMMSAIPVDAWFHWMFGTDVLVWSWNGSVVPACGRWR
;
A
#
# COMPACT_ATOMS: atom_id res chain seq x y z
N MET A 1 6.16 -7.46 -40.69
CA MET A 1 6.31 -6.38 -39.70
C MET A 1 4.95 -5.73 -39.51
N ALA A 2 4.14 -6.25 -38.58
CA ALA A 2 2.76 -5.80 -38.40
C ALA A 2 2.74 -4.48 -37.60
N ARG A 3 2.14 -3.45 -38.19
CA ARG A 3 1.91 -2.14 -37.61
C ARG A 3 0.84 -2.32 -36.51
N ARG A 4 1.23 -2.35 -35.24
CA ARG A 4 0.26 -2.33 -34.11
C ARG A 4 -0.58 -1.06 -34.25
N SER A 5 -1.86 -1.24 -34.58
CA SER A 5 -2.82 -0.15 -34.77
C SER A 5 -3.16 0.48 -33.43
N ARG A 6 -3.77 1.67 -33.50
CA ARG A 6 -4.35 2.43 -32.38
C ARG A 6 -5.26 1.60 -31.46
N ASP A 7 -5.71 0.43 -31.89
CA ASP A 7 -6.67 -0.43 -31.18
C ASP A 7 -6.10 -1.03 -29.88
N ASP A 8 -4.78 -1.29 -29.81
CA ASP A 8 -4.15 -1.78 -28.58
C ASP A 8 -4.17 -0.74 -27.45
N ARG A 9 -4.24 0.56 -27.77
CA ARG A 9 -4.35 1.65 -26.78
C ARG A 9 -5.76 1.78 -26.21
N VAL A 10 -6.77 1.33 -26.98
CA VAL A 10 -8.17 1.30 -26.56
C VAL A 10 -8.45 0.07 -25.69
N ALA A 11 -7.66 -1.00 -25.83
CA ALA A 11 -7.91 -2.29 -25.18
C ALA A 11 -7.74 -2.32 -23.64
N SER A 12 -7.08 -1.34 -23.00
CA SER A 12 -7.02 -1.26 -21.53
C SER A 12 -7.77 -0.07 -20.92
N GLY A 13 -7.91 1.08 -21.60
CA GLY A 13 -8.45 2.32 -21.03
C GLY A 13 -7.67 2.91 -19.83
N VAL A 14 -6.78 2.12 -19.22
CA VAL A 14 -5.95 2.46 -18.06
C VAL A 14 -4.64 3.08 -18.55
N THR A 15 -4.46 4.37 -18.27
CA THR A 15 -3.24 5.13 -18.55
C THR A 15 -2.34 5.14 -17.30
N PRO A 16 -1.04 5.48 -17.44
CA PRO A 16 -0.17 5.69 -16.29
C PRO A 16 -0.76 6.68 -15.28
N ASP A 17 -1.41 7.74 -15.76
CA ASP A 17 -2.03 8.77 -14.92
C ASP A 17 -3.15 8.20 -14.05
N HIS A 18 -3.98 7.30 -14.58
CA HIS A 18 -5.01 6.63 -13.79
C HIS A 18 -4.40 5.80 -12.66
N LEU A 19 -3.32 5.07 -12.94
CA LEU A 19 -2.63 4.26 -11.93
C LEU A 19 -1.95 5.13 -10.87
N LEU A 20 -1.29 6.21 -11.28
CA LEU A 20 -0.67 7.16 -10.38
C LEU A 20 -1.73 7.83 -9.50
N ALA A 21 -2.82 8.34 -10.09
CA ALA A 21 -3.92 8.94 -9.36
C ALA A 21 -4.50 7.97 -8.32
N LEU A 22 -4.75 6.72 -8.70
CA LEU A 22 -5.21 5.68 -7.77
C LEU A 22 -4.21 5.46 -6.63
N ALA A 23 -2.92 5.34 -6.93
CA ALA A 23 -1.88 5.13 -5.91
C ALA A 23 -1.76 6.31 -4.94
N PHE A 24 -1.81 7.56 -5.44
CA PHE A 24 -1.76 8.75 -4.60
C PHE A 24 -3.01 8.93 -3.74
N VAL A 25 -4.19 8.76 -4.31
CA VAL A 25 -5.46 8.87 -3.56
C VAL A 25 -5.54 7.76 -2.52
N ALA A 26 -5.22 6.51 -2.89
CA ALA A 26 -5.17 5.41 -1.94
C ALA A 26 -4.16 5.69 -0.83
N GLY A 27 -2.93 6.11 -1.16
CA GLY A 27 -1.92 6.48 -0.17
C GLY A 27 -2.42 7.55 0.80
N ALA A 28 -3.07 8.60 0.31
CA ALA A 28 -3.68 9.64 1.14
C ALA A 28 -4.78 9.10 2.06
N VAL A 29 -5.63 8.19 1.57
CA VAL A 29 -6.65 7.50 2.38
C VAL A 29 -6.01 6.65 3.47
N GLY A 30 -4.91 5.96 3.17
CA GLY A 30 -4.16 5.18 4.15
C GLY A 30 -3.53 6.04 5.23
N THR A 31 -2.92 7.17 4.85
CA THR A 31 -2.39 8.16 5.80
C THR A 31 -3.51 8.76 6.66
N PHE A 32 -4.65 9.07 6.07
CA PHE A 32 -5.83 9.50 6.83
C PHE A 32 -6.29 8.42 7.81
N GLY A 33 -6.36 7.16 7.38
CA GLY A 33 -6.66 6.01 8.23
C GLY A 33 -5.74 5.90 9.43
N LEU A 34 -4.43 6.10 9.25
CA LEU A 34 -3.44 6.11 10.34
C LEU A 34 -3.71 7.20 11.39
N TYR A 35 -4.01 8.42 10.96
CA TYR A 35 -4.35 9.50 11.90
C TYR A 35 -5.70 9.26 12.59
N LEU A 36 -6.67 8.73 11.83
CA LEU A 36 -7.97 8.36 12.37
C LEU A 36 -7.82 7.25 13.42
N ASP A 37 -6.96 6.27 13.20
CA ASP A 37 -6.66 5.20 14.16
C ASP A 37 -6.20 5.78 15.50
N THR A 38 -5.22 6.68 15.45
CA THR A 38 -4.71 7.33 16.66
C THR A 38 -5.80 8.14 17.39
N ALA A 39 -6.70 8.79 16.64
CA ALA A 39 -7.82 9.52 17.23
C ALA A 39 -8.89 8.57 17.82
N TRP A 40 -9.15 7.46 17.13
CA TRP A 40 -10.11 6.44 17.51
C TRP A 40 -9.73 5.81 18.85
N HIS A 41 -8.47 5.41 19.01
CA HIS A 41 -7.97 4.79 20.25
C HIS A 41 -8.11 5.71 21.46
N ARG A 42 -7.94 7.03 21.27
CA ARG A 42 -8.07 8.02 22.35
C ARG A 42 -9.51 8.33 22.73
N THR A 43 -10.46 8.17 21.81
CA THR A 43 -11.84 8.65 21.98
C THR A 43 -12.81 7.51 22.27
N LEU A 44 -12.67 6.39 21.56
CA LEU A 44 -13.56 5.23 21.64
C LEU A 44 -12.91 4.04 22.36
N GLY A 45 -11.60 4.13 22.65
CA GLY A 45 -10.81 3.05 23.22
C GLY A 45 -10.24 2.12 22.15
N ARG A 46 -9.63 1.01 22.60
CA ARG A 46 -9.02 0.03 21.69
C ARG A 46 -10.02 -0.46 20.66
N ASP A 47 -9.57 -0.48 19.42
CA ASP A 47 -10.33 -0.94 18.29
C ASP A 47 -10.13 -2.45 18.05
N THR A 48 -10.79 -3.00 17.04
CA THR A 48 -10.62 -4.40 16.62
C THR A 48 -9.89 -4.46 15.28
N PHE A 49 -9.47 -5.65 14.86
CA PHE A 49 -8.86 -5.84 13.53
C PHE A 49 -9.72 -5.30 12.37
N TRP A 50 -11.05 -5.23 12.56
CA TRP A 50 -12.02 -4.80 11.57
C TRP A 50 -12.51 -3.35 11.77
N SER A 51 -11.78 -2.56 12.57
CA SER A 51 -12.12 -1.16 12.80
C SER A 51 -12.06 -0.35 11.50
N LEU A 52 -12.85 0.73 11.43
CA LEU A 52 -12.83 1.62 10.27
C LEU A 52 -11.42 2.14 9.94
N PRO A 53 -10.60 2.61 10.91
CA PRO A 53 -9.23 3.01 10.63
C PRO A 53 -8.38 1.91 9.96
N HIS A 54 -8.43 0.68 10.49
CA HIS A 54 -7.71 -0.46 9.95
C HIS A 54 -8.17 -0.82 8.53
N LEU A 55 -9.47 -0.81 8.27
CA LEU A 55 -10.02 -1.07 6.94
C LEU A 55 -9.55 -0.03 5.91
N LEU A 56 -9.45 1.24 6.30
CA LEU A 56 -8.90 2.29 5.43
C LEU A 56 -7.41 2.06 5.14
N MET A 57 -6.64 1.66 6.15
CA MET A 57 -5.20 1.39 5.99
C MET A 57 -4.93 0.15 5.13
N TYR A 58 -5.62 -0.96 5.36
CA TYR A 58 -5.43 -2.18 4.58
C TYR A 58 -5.95 -2.02 3.15
N GLY A 59 -7.15 -1.44 3.00
CA GLY A 59 -7.78 -1.23 1.69
C GLY A 59 -6.94 -0.31 0.81
N SER A 60 -6.41 0.78 1.37
CA SER A 60 -5.48 1.66 0.65
C SER A 60 -4.18 0.93 0.27
N GLY A 61 -3.59 0.17 1.20
CA GLY A 61 -2.40 -0.63 0.92
C GLY A 61 -2.60 -1.59 -0.25
N VAL A 62 -3.72 -2.32 -0.26
CA VAL A 62 -4.10 -3.22 -1.37
C VAL A 62 -4.29 -2.45 -2.68
N ALA A 63 -4.91 -1.26 -2.64
CA ALA A 63 -5.12 -0.44 -3.82
C ALA A 63 -3.80 0.09 -4.41
N VAL A 64 -2.86 0.55 -3.58
CA VAL A 64 -1.52 0.96 -4.03
C VAL A 64 -0.76 -0.24 -4.60
N TYR A 65 -0.81 -1.40 -3.93
CA TYR A 65 -0.19 -2.63 -4.40
C TYR A 65 -0.74 -3.05 -5.78
N ALA A 66 -2.06 -3.08 -5.93
CA ALA A 66 -2.71 -3.46 -7.18
C ALA A 66 -2.39 -2.48 -8.32
N SER A 67 -2.44 -1.17 -8.04
CA SER A 67 -2.10 -0.14 -9.02
C SER A 67 -0.65 -0.25 -9.49
N THR A 68 0.28 -0.41 -8.56
CA THR A 68 1.71 -0.48 -8.87
C THR A 68 2.06 -1.77 -9.62
N LEU A 69 1.49 -2.90 -9.21
CA LEU A 69 1.62 -4.18 -9.91
C LEU A 69 1.04 -4.12 -11.33
N ALA A 70 -0.14 -3.50 -11.49
CA ALA A 70 -0.77 -3.34 -12.81
C ALA A 70 0.15 -2.56 -13.76
N GLY A 71 0.79 -1.49 -13.29
CA GLY A 71 1.78 -0.74 -14.08
C GLY A 71 2.96 -1.61 -14.53
N ILE A 72 3.52 -2.42 -13.62
CA ILE A 72 4.61 -3.36 -13.95
C ILE A 72 4.17 -4.40 -14.98
N VAL A 73 2.98 -4.98 -14.82
CA VAL A 73 2.43 -5.98 -15.73
C VAL A 73 2.17 -5.38 -17.11
N ILE A 74 1.57 -4.19 -17.17
CA ILE A 74 1.31 -3.47 -18.44
C ILE A 74 2.63 -3.20 -19.17
N VAL A 75 3.63 -2.64 -18.49
CA VAL A 75 4.93 -2.34 -19.13
C VAL A 75 5.67 -3.60 -19.54
N THR A 76 5.57 -4.68 -18.76
CA THR A 76 6.14 -5.98 -19.11
C THR A 76 5.50 -6.58 -20.36
N ARG A 77 4.16 -6.54 -20.48
CA ARG A 77 3.42 -7.19 -21.56
C ARG A 77 3.31 -6.35 -22.83
N LEU A 78 3.09 -5.05 -22.68
CA LEU A 78 2.77 -4.12 -23.77
C LEU A 78 3.92 -3.18 -24.11
N GLY A 79 4.92 -3.07 -23.24
CA GLY A 79 6.06 -2.17 -23.37
C GLY A 79 5.88 -0.83 -22.64
N PRO A 80 6.95 -0.03 -22.54
CA PRO A 80 6.96 1.19 -21.72
C PRO A 80 5.91 2.22 -22.11
N GLY A 81 5.56 2.35 -23.39
CA GLY A 81 4.58 3.31 -23.87
C GLY A 81 4.81 4.72 -23.28
N ASP A 82 3.77 5.27 -22.69
CA ASP A 82 3.76 6.61 -22.07
C ASP A 82 4.15 6.61 -20.57
N PHE A 83 4.56 5.47 -19.99
CA PHE A 83 4.89 5.38 -18.55
C PHE A 83 6.06 6.26 -18.11
N GLY A 84 6.92 6.69 -19.06
CA GLY A 84 8.07 7.55 -18.79
C GLY A 84 9.10 6.96 -17.82
N GLY A 85 10.20 7.69 -17.63
CA GLY A 85 11.25 7.32 -16.66
C GLY A 85 12.08 6.07 -17.02
N PRO A 86 13.01 5.67 -16.13
CA PRO A 86 13.88 4.52 -16.37
C PRO A 86 13.12 3.19 -16.21
N VAL A 87 13.41 2.25 -17.11
CA VAL A 87 12.85 0.89 -17.09
C VAL A 87 13.99 -0.12 -17.02
N LEU A 88 14.00 -0.93 -15.96
CA LEU A 88 14.94 -2.03 -15.80
C LEU A 88 14.37 -3.29 -16.46
N ALA A 89 15.09 -3.85 -17.43
CA ALA A 89 14.73 -5.14 -18.03
C ALA A 89 15.54 -6.26 -17.36
N ARG A 90 14.86 -7.20 -16.68
CA ARG A 90 15.52 -8.33 -16.02
C ARG A 90 14.61 -9.55 -15.99
N LEU A 91 15.15 -10.74 -16.28
CA LEU A 91 14.43 -12.02 -16.27
C LEU A 91 13.13 -12.02 -17.11
N GLY A 92 13.12 -11.30 -18.24
CA GLY A 92 11.93 -11.16 -19.09
C GLY A 92 10.87 -10.18 -18.57
N LEU A 93 11.07 -9.56 -17.40
CA LEU A 93 10.24 -8.49 -16.89
C LEU A 93 10.77 -7.12 -17.34
N ARG A 94 9.86 -6.17 -17.54
CA ARG A 94 10.18 -4.75 -17.74
C ARG A 94 9.65 -3.98 -16.54
N LEU A 95 10.57 -3.50 -15.71
CA LEU A 95 10.30 -2.93 -14.40
C LEU A 95 10.45 -1.40 -14.47
N PRO A 96 9.38 -0.64 -14.72
CA PRO A 96 9.40 0.81 -14.59
C PRO A 96 9.77 1.17 -13.15
N LEU A 97 10.88 1.90 -12.96
CA LEU A 97 11.49 2.02 -11.63
C LEU A 97 10.56 2.66 -10.60
N GLY A 98 9.81 3.71 -10.96
CA GLY A 98 8.90 4.37 -10.04
C GLY A 98 7.82 3.42 -9.48
N PHE A 99 7.15 2.70 -10.39
CA PHE A 99 6.16 1.69 -10.01
C PHE A 99 6.77 0.53 -9.23
N THR A 100 8.00 0.11 -9.57
CA THR A 100 8.70 -1.00 -8.90
C THR A 100 9.11 -0.62 -7.48
N ILE A 101 9.61 0.59 -7.27
CA ILE A 101 9.96 1.11 -5.95
C ILE A 101 8.70 1.27 -5.10
N ALA A 102 7.62 1.84 -5.65
CA ALA A 102 6.36 1.99 -4.94
C ALA A 102 5.73 0.63 -4.58
N PHE A 103 5.79 -0.35 -5.48
CA PHE A 103 5.36 -1.72 -5.23
C PHE A 103 6.14 -2.36 -4.08
N ALA A 104 7.48 -2.28 -4.12
CA ALA A 104 8.34 -2.80 -3.05
C ALA A 104 8.09 -2.09 -1.71
N GLY A 105 7.96 -0.76 -1.73
CA GLY A 105 7.61 0.02 -0.55
C GLY A 105 6.27 -0.38 0.05
N THR A 106 5.27 -0.68 -0.79
CA THR A 106 3.97 -1.17 -0.32
C THR A 106 4.07 -2.54 0.34
N LEU A 107 4.89 -3.46 -0.20
CA LEU A 107 5.15 -4.75 0.44
C LEU A 107 5.81 -4.60 1.82
N VAL A 108 6.80 -3.69 1.92
CA VAL A 108 7.42 -3.36 3.20
C VAL A 108 6.40 -2.79 4.18
N MET A 109 5.56 -1.85 3.74
CA MET A 109 4.51 -1.26 4.58
C MET A 109 3.51 -2.32 5.06
N MET A 110 3.07 -3.23 4.17
CA MET A 110 2.13 -4.30 4.54
C MET A 110 2.76 -5.32 5.49
N SER A 111 4.07 -5.55 5.44
CA SER A 111 4.75 -6.39 6.43
C SER A 111 4.75 -5.79 7.85
N ALA A 112 4.47 -4.49 8.00
CA ALA A 112 4.32 -3.87 9.30
C ALA A 112 3.13 -4.46 10.07
N ILE A 113 2.09 -4.97 9.41
CA ILE A 113 0.90 -5.55 10.07
C ILE A 113 1.27 -6.76 10.95
N PRO A 114 1.91 -7.84 10.42
CA PRO A 114 2.32 -8.95 11.27
C PRO A 114 3.44 -8.59 12.24
N VAL A 115 4.33 -7.65 11.89
CA VAL A 115 5.40 -7.17 12.79
C VAL A 115 4.82 -6.44 14.00
N ASP A 116 3.83 -5.57 13.78
CA ASP A 116 3.08 -4.87 14.83
C ASP A 116 2.36 -5.86 15.74
N ALA A 117 1.66 -6.84 15.17
CA ALA A 117 0.98 -7.89 15.94
C ALA A 117 1.96 -8.73 16.78
N TRP A 118 3.13 -9.08 16.22
CA TRP A 118 4.18 -9.80 16.93
C TRP A 118 4.78 -8.96 18.06
N PHE A 119 5.05 -7.68 17.79
CA PHE A 119 5.57 -6.74 18.80
C PHE A 119 4.58 -6.62 19.97
N HIS A 120 3.31 -6.41 19.67
CA HIS A 120 2.24 -6.36 20.67
C HIS A 120 2.10 -7.65 21.48
N TRP A 121 2.38 -8.81 20.89
CA TRP A 121 2.38 -10.08 21.59
C TRP A 121 3.56 -10.23 22.56
N MET A 122 4.74 -9.72 22.20
CA MET A 122 5.95 -9.82 23.04
C MET A 122 6.01 -8.76 24.13
N PHE A 123 5.67 -7.52 23.81
CA PHE A 123 5.97 -6.37 24.64
C PHE A 123 4.73 -5.73 25.26
N GLY A 124 3.51 -6.16 24.90
CA GLY A 124 2.29 -5.47 25.28
C GLY A 124 1.93 -4.36 24.28
N THR A 125 0.85 -3.63 24.53
CA THR A 125 0.34 -2.66 23.54
C THR A 125 0.74 -1.24 23.88
N ASP A 126 1.10 -0.51 22.83
CA ASP A 126 1.52 0.88 22.92
C ASP A 126 0.32 1.81 23.15
N VAL A 127 0.57 2.96 23.79
CA VAL A 127 -0.46 3.99 24.00
C VAL A 127 -0.57 4.90 22.79
N LEU A 128 0.51 5.03 22.01
CA LEU A 128 0.62 5.87 20.81
C LEU A 128 1.52 5.21 19.77
N VAL A 129 1.22 5.43 18.49
CA VAL A 129 2.04 4.95 17.35
C VAL A 129 3.50 5.44 17.38
N TRP A 130 3.81 6.46 18.18
CA TRP A 130 5.15 7.06 18.33
C TRP A 130 5.78 6.84 19.72
N SER A 131 5.15 6.08 20.64
CA SER A 131 5.72 5.89 21.97
C SER A 131 6.78 4.79 21.97
N TRP A 132 8.02 5.12 22.35
CA TRP A 132 9.08 4.14 22.61
C TRP A 132 9.10 3.75 24.10
N ASN A 133 8.97 2.45 24.37
CA ASN A 133 9.28 1.67 25.60
C ASN A 133 9.25 2.35 27.00
N GLY A 134 8.38 3.32 27.25
CA GLY A 134 8.25 3.98 28.56
C GLY A 134 6.83 4.02 29.12
N SER A 135 5.84 3.63 28.32
CA SER A 135 4.41 3.75 28.67
C SER A 135 3.64 2.47 28.36
N VAL A 136 4.31 1.32 28.39
CA VAL A 136 3.67 0.02 28.17
C VAL A 136 2.75 -0.28 29.36
N VAL A 137 1.45 -0.33 29.13
CA VAL A 137 0.47 -0.74 30.15
C VAL A 137 0.40 -2.27 30.15
N PRO A 138 0.50 -2.95 31.31
CA PRO A 138 0.33 -4.40 31.39
C PRO A 138 -0.98 -4.81 30.73
N ALA A 139 -0.89 -5.76 29.80
CA ALA A 139 -1.98 -6.18 28.93
C ALA A 139 -3.29 -6.44 29.68
N CYS A 140 -4.23 -5.50 29.59
CA CYS A 140 -5.64 -5.75 29.84
C CYS A 140 -6.37 -5.54 28.52
N GLY A 141 -6.70 -6.65 27.84
CA GLY A 141 -7.51 -6.62 26.63
C GLY A 141 -6.90 -7.39 25.46
N ARG A 142 -6.96 -8.72 25.55
CA ARG A 142 -6.90 -9.59 24.36
C ARG A 142 -7.92 -9.07 23.36
N TRP A 143 -7.55 -8.91 22.09
CA TRP A 143 -8.48 -8.63 20.99
C TRP A 143 -9.72 -9.52 21.16
N ARG A 144 -10.89 -8.89 21.38
CA ARG A 144 -12.18 -9.57 21.30
C ARG A 144 -12.70 -9.50 19.88
#